data_AF-A0A402D2J5-F1
#
_entry.id   AF-A0A402D2J5-F1
#
_cell.length_a   1.000
_cell.length_b   1.000
_cell.length_c   1.000
_cell.angle_alpha   90.00
_cell.angle_beta   90.00
_cell.angle_gamma   90.00
#
_symmetry.space_group_name_H-M   'P 1'
#
loop_
_entity.id
_entity.type
_entity.pdbx_description
1 polymer ?
#
loop_
_entity_poly.entity_id
_entity_poly.type
_entity_poly.pdbx_seq_one_letter_code
_entity_poly.pdbx_strand_id
1 'polypeptide(L)'
;MTRIIKPQPETAPDIYETGNRIVVLVEGKDDVTVFKKLFFDRLSEIAFRAVGGDKNLEGEIELLRGEKLPGKVFGIRDRDFRSDEEVKASLDEPDSILFTLGRYCIENYLLEPRAVLQVLDDVLNESCPWSSVEETDAFLLQLCSELCLMMAANWVLREAGLYARSFTLGDQASEKEVIVERTARHLGKLRPETRIAIEEKESSILERLHSIDTAYTRINGKHLLHRLHLGAMEIGLGVQKTSFFNLLLAQIKQQNLIHADLREIVEQKILAGS
;
A
#
# COMPACT_ATOMS: atom_id res chain seq x y z
N MET A 1 26.93 26.79 20.31
CA MET A 1 26.02 25.63 20.25
C MET A 1 26.55 24.65 19.22
N THR A 2 27.14 23.56 19.68
CA THR A 2 27.79 22.55 18.84
C THR A 2 26.71 21.61 18.31
N ARG A 3 26.45 21.61 16.99
CA ARG A 3 25.57 20.64 16.35
C ARG A 3 26.22 19.27 16.44
N ILE A 4 25.65 18.40 17.28
CA ILE A 4 25.96 16.97 17.25
C ILE A 4 25.27 16.41 16.01
N ILE A 5 26.03 16.26 14.93
CA ILE A 5 25.63 15.45 13.78
C ILE A 5 25.65 14.01 14.29
N LYS A 6 24.48 13.39 14.45
CA LYS A 6 24.41 11.95 14.72
C LYS A 6 25.07 11.23 13.53
N PRO A 7 25.93 10.23 13.76
CA PRO A 7 26.47 9.43 12.67
C PRO A 7 25.31 8.80 11.89
N GLN A 8 25.35 8.93 10.56
CA GLN A 8 24.39 8.30 9.66
C GLN A 8 24.40 6.78 9.89
N PRO A 9 23.23 6.12 9.92
CA PRO A 9 23.18 4.67 9.96
C PRO A 9 23.59 4.14 8.59
N GLU A 10 24.73 3.44 8.48
CA GLU A 10 25.08 2.40 7.50
C GLU A 10 24.40 2.37 6.09
N THR A 11 24.07 3.50 5.46
CA THR A 11 23.34 3.54 4.17
C THR A 11 24.26 3.38 2.95
N ALA A 12 25.55 3.71 3.09
CA ALA A 12 26.50 3.77 1.98
C ALA A 12 27.05 2.43 1.45
N PRO A 13 27.39 1.39 2.25
CA PRO A 13 28.17 0.26 1.74
C PRO A 13 27.42 -0.56 0.67
N ASP A 14 26.12 -0.79 0.83
CA ASP A 14 25.36 -1.59 -0.13
C ASP A 14 25.26 -0.90 -1.51
N ILE A 15 25.28 0.44 -1.62
CA ILE A 15 25.01 1.14 -2.90
C ILE A 15 26.13 0.93 -3.91
N TYR A 16 27.36 0.82 -3.44
CA TYR A 16 28.49 0.47 -4.29
C TYR A 16 28.42 -1.01 -4.75
N GLU A 17 27.78 -1.90 -3.96
CA GLU A 17 27.52 -3.29 -4.35
C GLU A 17 26.39 -3.43 -5.39
N THR A 18 25.57 -2.39 -5.58
CA THR A 18 24.55 -2.40 -6.63
C THR A 18 25.12 -2.28 -8.05
N GLY A 19 26.38 -1.85 -8.19
CA GLY A 19 27.05 -1.72 -9.49
C GLY A 19 26.29 -0.76 -10.41
N ASN A 20 26.03 -1.18 -11.65
CA ASN A 20 25.31 -0.37 -12.64
C ASN A 20 23.78 -0.52 -12.57
N ARG A 21 23.25 -1.21 -11.55
CA ARG A 21 21.79 -1.37 -11.39
C ARG A 21 21.13 -0.06 -11.01
N ILE A 22 19.89 0.09 -11.43
CA ILE A 22 19.01 1.17 -10.98
C ILE A 22 18.61 0.89 -9.54
N VAL A 23 18.77 1.86 -8.66
CA VAL A 23 18.36 1.76 -7.26
C VAL A 23 16.95 2.32 -7.11
N VAL A 24 16.03 1.50 -6.60
CA VAL A 24 14.65 1.91 -6.33
C VAL A 24 14.42 1.91 -4.83
N LEU A 25 14.20 3.08 -4.26
CA LEU A 25 13.89 3.28 -2.86
C LEU A 25 12.38 3.07 -2.64
N VAL A 26 12.03 2.36 -1.59
CA VAL A 26 10.65 2.13 -1.13
C VAL A 26 10.58 2.36 0.37
N GLU A 27 9.39 2.55 0.92
CA GLU A 27 9.22 2.97 2.31
C GLU A 27 9.67 1.89 3.31
N GLY A 28 9.15 0.66 3.16
CA GLY A 28 9.29 -0.43 4.10
C GLY A 28 10.06 -1.64 3.58
N LYS A 29 10.52 -2.49 4.51
CA LYS A 29 11.16 -3.77 4.18
C LYS A 29 10.19 -4.78 3.55
N ASP A 30 8.92 -4.70 3.92
CA ASP A 30 7.87 -5.56 3.36
C ASP A 30 7.65 -5.20 1.87
N ASP A 31 7.63 -3.92 1.53
CA ASP A 31 7.54 -3.43 0.14
C ASP A 31 8.70 -3.96 -0.70
N VAL A 32 9.94 -3.89 -0.18
CA VAL A 32 11.13 -4.47 -0.85
C VAL A 32 10.90 -5.95 -1.17
N THR A 33 10.33 -6.70 -0.22
CA THR A 33 10.06 -8.12 -0.39
C THR A 33 9.03 -8.38 -1.48
N VAL A 34 7.96 -7.57 -1.53
CA VAL A 34 6.94 -7.65 -2.58
C VAL A 34 7.54 -7.33 -3.95
N PHE A 35 8.18 -6.17 -4.09
CA PHE A 35 8.77 -5.73 -5.35
C PHE A 35 9.81 -6.72 -5.89
N LYS A 36 10.69 -7.24 -5.02
CA LYS A 36 11.69 -8.24 -5.43
C LYS A 36 11.06 -9.53 -5.97
N LYS A 37 9.93 -9.96 -5.43
CA LYS A 37 9.22 -11.16 -5.89
C LYS A 37 8.43 -10.90 -7.16
N LEU A 38 7.75 -9.76 -7.27
CA LEU A 38 6.99 -9.39 -8.46
C LEU A 38 7.91 -9.16 -9.67
N PHE A 39 9.08 -8.58 -9.47
CA PHE A 39 10.04 -8.24 -10.53
C PHE A 39 11.33 -9.05 -10.43
N PHE A 40 11.22 -10.31 -10.01
CA PHE A 40 12.37 -11.22 -9.84
C PHE A 40 13.24 -11.33 -11.10
N ASP A 41 12.61 -11.37 -12.26
CA ASP A 41 13.24 -11.44 -13.59
C ASP A 41 13.98 -10.16 -14.00
N ARG A 42 13.85 -9.07 -13.23
CA ARG A 42 14.51 -7.78 -13.46
C ARG A 42 15.57 -7.45 -12.42
N LEU A 43 15.86 -8.33 -11.46
CA LEU A 43 16.80 -8.05 -10.36
C LEU A 43 18.27 -7.90 -10.80
N SER A 44 18.60 -8.29 -12.04
CA SER A 44 19.87 -7.97 -12.68
C SER A 44 19.99 -6.51 -13.12
N GLU A 45 18.85 -5.82 -13.30
CA GLU A 45 18.75 -4.45 -13.79
C GLU A 45 18.38 -3.47 -12.66
N ILE A 46 17.55 -3.90 -11.70
CA ILE A 46 17.04 -3.08 -10.60
C ILE A 46 17.36 -3.66 -9.23
N ALA A 47 17.49 -2.78 -8.24
CA ALA A 47 17.67 -3.14 -6.84
C ALA A 47 16.75 -2.32 -5.93
N PHE A 48 15.83 -3.00 -5.24
CA PHE A 48 14.91 -2.38 -4.29
C PHE A 48 15.52 -2.25 -2.89
N ARG A 49 15.32 -1.11 -2.23
CA ARG A 49 15.82 -0.80 -0.88
C ARG A 49 14.78 -0.07 -0.03
N ALA A 50 14.74 -0.39 1.25
CA ALA A 50 13.87 0.29 2.20
C ALA A 50 14.58 1.50 2.82
N VAL A 51 13.88 2.62 2.97
CA VAL A 51 14.40 3.84 3.62
C VAL A 51 13.85 4.06 5.03
N GLY A 52 12.94 3.19 5.50
CA GLY A 52 12.34 3.29 6.83
C GLY A 52 11.22 4.34 6.93
N GLY A 53 10.45 4.51 5.85
CA GLY A 53 9.23 5.33 5.79
C GLY A 53 9.29 6.54 4.83
N ASP A 54 8.12 7.01 4.41
CA ASP A 54 7.90 8.14 3.47
C ASP A 54 8.78 9.37 3.74
N LYS A 55 8.93 9.78 5.02
CA LYS A 55 9.69 10.99 5.40
C LYS A 55 11.18 10.95 5.02
N ASN A 56 11.76 9.76 4.86
CA ASN A 56 13.16 9.61 4.52
C ASN A 56 13.37 9.45 3.01
N LEU A 57 12.31 9.15 2.26
CA LEU A 57 12.41 8.75 0.86
C LEU A 57 12.93 9.90 -0.01
N GLU A 58 12.32 11.07 0.06
CA GLU A 58 12.74 12.25 -0.72
C GLU A 58 14.17 12.69 -0.38
N GLY A 59 14.49 12.79 0.92
CA GLY A 59 15.82 13.19 1.37
C GLY A 59 16.92 12.20 0.98
N GLU A 60 16.63 10.90 1.00
CA GLU A 60 17.58 9.87 0.58
C GLU A 60 17.79 9.91 -0.95
N ILE A 61 16.73 10.11 -1.75
CA ILE A 61 16.87 10.28 -3.20
C ILE A 61 17.78 11.47 -3.51
N GLU A 62 17.56 12.62 -2.86
CA GLU A 62 18.39 13.81 -3.06
C GLU A 62 19.85 13.59 -2.66
N LEU A 63 20.09 12.95 -1.52
CA LEU A 63 21.43 12.60 -1.05
C LEU A 63 22.17 11.75 -2.09
N LEU A 64 21.55 10.65 -2.52
CA LEU A 64 22.16 9.69 -3.44
C LEU A 64 22.40 10.25 -4.84
N ARG A 65 21.55 11.17 -5.31
CA ARG A 65 21.79 11.90 -6.56
C ARG A 65 23.00 12.83 -6.46
N GLY A 66 23.23 13.44 -5.30
CA GLY A 66 24.39 14.28 -5.04
C GLY A 66 25.73 13.53 -5.08
N GLU A 67 25.72 12.23 -4.76
CA GLU A 67 26.91 11.39 -4.66
C GLU A 67 27.48 10.90 -6.00
N LYS A 68 26.87 11.27 -7.14
CA LYS A 68 27.29 10.84 -8.49
C LYS A 68 27.43 9.31 -8.61
N LEU A 69 26.45 8.59 -8.08
CA LEU A 69 26.40 7.14 -8.20
C LEU A 69 26.43 6.70 -9.68
N PRO A 70 27.03 5.54 -9.99
CA PRO A 70 27.08 5.02 -11.36
C PRO A 70 25.69 4.66 -11.91
N GLY A 71 24.73 4.33 -11.03
CA GLY A 71 23.34 4.02 -11.39
C GLY A 71 22.36 5.15 -11.09
N LYS A 72 21.19 5.13 -11.76
CA LYS A 72 20.07 6.04 -11.48
C LYS A 72 19.36 5.64 -10.17
N VAL A 73 18.78 6.62 -9.49
CA VAL A 73 18.04 6.44 -8.24
C VAL A 73 16.63 6.97 -8.40
N PHE A 74 15.65 6.13 -8.06
CA PHE A 74 14.23 6.45 -8.06
C PHE A 74 13.60 6.08 -6.72
N GLY A 75 12.40 6.58 -6.46
CA GLY A 75 11.56 6.21 -5.33
C GLY A 75 10.18 5.76 -5.76
N ILE A 76 9.60 4.84 -5.00
CA ILE A 76 8.17 4.50 -5.06
C ILE A 76 7.61 4.63 -3.64
N ARG A 77 6.49 5.34 -3.51
CA ARG A 77 5.78 5.53 -2.23
C ARG A 77 4.34 5.09 -2.31
N ASP A 78 3.79 4.74 -1.14
CA ASP A 78 2.37 4.44 -1.02
C ASP A 78 1.54 5.67 -1.40
N ARG A 79 0.33 5.42 -1.91
CA ARG A 79 -0.62 6.48 -2.20
C ARG A 79 -1.11 7.15 -0.92
N ASP A 80 -1.41 6.34 0.10
CA ASP A 80 -2.03 6.79 1.35
C ASP A 80 -3.24 7.72 1.08
N PHE A 81 -3.15 8.97 1.54
CA PHE A 81 -4.20 9.99 1.46
C PHE A 81 -3.96 10.98 0.30
N ARG A 82 -3.12 10.63 -0.68
CA ARG A 82 -2.85 11.49 -1.83
C ARG A 82 -4.02 11.52 -2.81
N SER A 83 -4.29 12.69 -3.37
CA SER A 83 -5.35 12.92 -4.34
C SER A 83 -5.03 12.24 -5.68
N ASP A 84 -6.04 12.13 -6.57
CA ASP A 84 -5.83 11.55 -7.89
C ASP A 84 -4.88 12.43 -8.73
N GLU A 85 -4.94 13.75 -8.52
CA GLU A 85 -4.07 14.74 -9.15
C GLU A 85 -2.62 14.61 -8.69
N GLU A 86 -2.38 14.39 -7.40
CA GLU A 86 -1.02 14.17 -6.87
C GLU A 86 -0.39 12.89 -7.43
N VAL A 87 -1.17 11.80 -7.51
CA VAL A 87 -0.70 10.54 -8.12
C VAL A 87 -0.38 10.76 -9.59
N LYS A 88 -1.29 11.39 -10.33
CA LYS A 88 -1.12 11.67 -11.75
C LYS A 88 0.10 12.57 -12.01
N ALA A 89 0.28 13.63 -11.23
CA ALA A 89 1.44 14.51 -11.35
C ALA A 89 2.75 13.73 -11.19
N SER A 90 2.81 12.79 -10.24
CA SER A 90 4.02 11.97 -10.03
C SER A 90 4.38 11.07 -11.23
N LEU A 91 3.40 10.72 -12.09
CA LEU A 91 3.60 9.88 -13.27
C LEU A 91 3.85 10.69 -14.55
N ASP A 92 3.19 11.85 -14.67
CA ASP A 92 3.23 12.68 -15.88
C ASP A 92 4.45 13.61 -15.93
N GLU A 93 5.07 13.91 -14.80
CA GLU A 93 6.28 14.75 -14.74
C GLU A 93 7.47 14.08 -15.46
N PRO A 94 8.04 14.68 -16.52
CA PRO A 94 9.08 14.06 -17.34
C PRO A 94 10.36 13.69 -16.58
N ASP A 95 10.72 14.48 -15.58
CA ASP A 95 11.91 14.31 -14.74
C ASP A 95 11.57 13.76 -13.35
N SER A 96 10.38 13.15 -13.20
CA SER A 96 9.96 12.56 -11.94
C SER A 96 10.92 11.45 -11.53
N ILE A 97 11.39 11.54 -10.28
CA ILE A 97 12.24 10.55 -9.64
C ILE A 97 11.51 9.81 -8.52
N LEU A 98 10.28 10.22 -8.22
CA LEU A 98 9.47 9.71 -7.13
C LEU A 98 8.05 9.45 -7.63
N PHE A 99 7.71 8.18 -7.74
CA PHE A 99 6.42 7.74 -8.22
C PHE A 99 5.51 7.36 -7.04
N THR A 100 4.25 7.75 -7.12
CA THR A 100 3.23 7.38 -6.13
C THR A 100 2.39 6.25 -6.70
N LEU A 101 2.14 5.21 -5.91
CA LEU A 101 1.27 4.10 -6.32
C LEU A 101 -0.14 4.59 -6.71
N GLY A 102 -0.76 3.93 -7.69
CA GLY A 102 -2.15 4.19 -8.08
C GLY A 102 -3.17 3.78 -7.00
N ARG A 103 -2.91 2.67 -6.30
CA ARG A 103 -3.71 2.13 -5.19
C ARG A 103 -3.11 2.53 -3.83
N TYR A 104 -3.91 2.43 -2.77
CA TYR A 104 -3.65 2.97 -1.43
C TYR A 104 -2.26 2.58 -0.90
N CYS A 105 -1.93 1.28 -0.93
CA CYS A 105 -0.60 0.77 -0.58
C CYS A 105 -0.28 -0.50 -1.38
N ILE A 106 0.95 -1.02 -1.26
CA ILE A 106 1.39 -2.20 -2.02
C ILE A 106 0.52 -3.45 -1.79
N GLU A 107 -0.06 -3.64 -0.59
CA GLU A 107 -0.92 -4.79 -0.31
C GLU A 107 -2.18 -4.82 -1.17
N ASN A 108 -2.68 -3.66 -1.62
CA ASN A 108 -3.82 -3.61 -2.53
C ASN A 108 -3.52 -4.28 -3.88
N TYR A 109 -2.25 -4.40 -4.27
CA TYR A 109 -1.84 -5.07 -5.52
C TYR A 109 -1.80 -6.59 -5.39
N LEU A 110 -1.95 -7.13 -4.18
CA LEU A 110 -1.94 -8.57 -3.92
C LEU A 110 -3.36 -9.16 -3.82
N LEU A 111 -4.36 -8.28 -3.75
CA LEU A 111 -5.76 -8.64 -3.54
C LEU A 111 -6.54 -8.62 -4.86
N GLU A 112 -5.94 -9.14 -5.93
CA GLU A 112 -6.66 -9.36 -7.19
C GLU A 112 -7.67 -10.50 -7.03
N PRO A 113 -8.95 -10.34 -7.45
CA PRO A 113 -9.98 -11.36 -7.25
C PRO A 113 -9.59 -12.76 -7.71
N ARG A 114 -8.95 -12.87 -8.88
CA ARG A 114 -8.50 -14.16 -9.41
C ARG A 114 -7.39 -14.79 -8.57
N ALA A 115 -6.44 -13.99 -8.08
CA ALA A 115 -5.37 -14.50 -7.23
C ALA A 115 -5.91 -14.94 -5.87
N VAL A 116 -6.82 -14.16 -5.29
CA VAL A 116 -7.48 -14.48 -4.02
C VAL A 116 -8.29 -15.77 -4.14
N LEU A 117 -9.12 -15.90 -5.17
CA LEU A 117 -9.89 -17.12 -5.44
C LEU A 117 -8.98 -18.35 -5.52
N GLN A 118 -7.89 -18.27 -6.31
CA GLN A 118 -6.98 -19.41 -6.46
C GLN A 118 -6.30 -19.80 -5.15
N VAL A 119 -5.81 -18.83 -4.37
CA VAL A 119 -5.18 -19.14 -3.07
C VAL A 119 -6.16 -19.81 -2.12
N LEU A 120 -7.41 -19.33 -2.09
CA LEU A 120 -8.41 -19.89 -1.19
C LEU A 120 -8.87 -21.26 -1.66
N ASP A 121 -9.05 -21.48 -2.96
CA ASP A 121 -9.32 -22.79 -3.55
C ASP A 121 -8.18 -23.78 -3.23
N ASP A 122 -6.93 -23.38 -3.41
CA ASP A 122 -5.74 -24.20 -3.13
C ASP A 122 -5.65 -24.62 -1.65
N VAL A 123 -6.02 -23.72 -0.71
CA VAL A 123 -5.84 -23.97 0.72
C VAL A 123 -7.09 -24.58 1.37
N LEU A 124 -8.30 -24.16 0.97
CA LEU A 124 -9.56 -24.58 1.57
C LEU A 124 -10.24 -25.71 0.79
N ASN A 125 -9.83 -25.99 -0.46
CA ASN A 125 -10.43 -26.97 -1.35
C ASN A 125 -11.97 -26.82 -1.39
N GLU A 126 -12.71 -27.90 -1.17
CA GLU A 126 -14.19 -27.94 -1.16
C GLU A 126 -14.83 -26.99 -0.13
N SER A 127 -14.06 -26.41 0.79
CA SER A 127 -14.53 -25.43 1.77
C SER A 127 -14.42 -23.97 1.29
N CYS A 128 -13.94 -23.73 0.07
CA CYS A 128 -13.91 -22.38 -0.50
C CYS A 128 -15.36 -21.86 -0.70
N PRO A 129 -15.74 -20.73 -0.09
CA PRO A 129 -17.11 -20.23 -0.14
C PRO A 129 -17.44 -19.53 -1.47
N TRP A 130 -16.42 -19.32 -2.32
CA TRP A 130 -16.54 -18.62 -3.60
C TRP A 130 -16.16 -19.55 -4.74
N SER A 131 -16.97 -19.53 -5.79
CA SER A 131 -16.84 -20.39 -6.96
C SER A 131 -16.40 -19.63 -8.21
N SER A 132 -16.38 -18.30 -8.15
CA SER A 132 -16.07 -17.44 -9.30
C SER A 132 -15.28 -16.19 -8.92
N VAL A 133 -14.67 -15.58 -9.95
CA VAL A 133 -13.91 -14.33 -9.82
C VAL A 133 -14.86 -13.19 -9.45
N GLU A 134 -16.08 -13.20 -9.98
CA GLU A 134 -17.14 -12.23 -9.75
C GLU A 134 -17.65 -12.27 -8.30
N GLU A 135 -17.81 -13.47 -7.73
CA GLU A 135 -18.17 -13.63 -6.32
C GLU A 135 -17.05 -13.13 -5.39
N THR A 136 -15.79 -13.42 -5.76
CA THR A 136 -14.63 -12.95 -5.00
C THR A 136 -14.48 -11.43 -5.08
N ASP A 137 -14.74 -10.83 -6.24
CA ASP A 137 -14.75 -9.38 -6.44
C ASP A 137 -15.82 -8.70 -5.57
N ALA A 138 -17.05 -9.21 -5.62
CA ALA A 138 -18.15 -8.71 -4.80
C ALA A 138 -17.86 -8.82 -3.30
N PHE A 139 -17.23 -9.92 -2.87
CA PHE A 139 -16.83 -10.09 -1.47
C PHE A 139 -15.74 -9.11 -1.04
N LEU A 140 -14.71 -8.90 -1.86
CA LEU A 140 -13.66 -7.92 -1.58
C LEU A 140 -14.24 -6.50 -1.51
N LEU A 141 -15.20 -6.16 -2.37
CA LEU A 141 -15.95 -4.89 -2.31
C LEU A 141 -16.79 -4.76 -1.04
N GLN A 142 -17.42 -5.85 -0.60
CA GLN A 142 -18.12 -5.86 0.69
C GLN A 142 -17.17 -5.55 1.84
N LEU A 143 -16.00 -6.20 1.90
CA LEU A 143 -14.98 -5.91 2.90
C LEU A 143 -14.48 -4.46 2.83
N CYS A 144 -14.34 -3.89 1.62
CA CYS A 144 -14.06 -2.47 1.44
C CYS A 144 -15.15 -1.58 2.05
N SER A 145 -16.41 -1.92 1.85
CA SER A 145 -17.55 -1.21 2.43
C SER A 145 -17.53 -1.26 3.97
N GLU A 146 -17.24 -2.40 4.57
CA GLU A 146 -17.08 -2.56 6.02
C GLU A 146 -15.96 -1.67 6.60
N LEU A 147 -14.91 -1.42 5.82
CA LEU A 147 -13.77 -0.59 6.23
C LEU A 147 -14.00 0.92 5.96
N CYS A 148 -15.03 1.29 5.19
CA CYS A 148 -15.26 2.64 4.70
C CYS A 148 -15.30 3.68 5.83
N LEU A 149 -16.08 3.42 6.88
CA LEU A 149 -16.23 4.35 7.99
C LEU A 149 -14.92 4.61 8.75
N MET A 150 -14.14 3.55 8.99
CA MET A 150 -12.83 3.66 9.63
C MET A 150 -11.85 4.43 8.74
N MET A 151 -11.87 4.20 7.43
CA MET A 151 -11.05 4.96 6.48
C MET A 151 -11.45 6.43 6.44
N ALA A 152 -12.75 6.75 6.45
CA ALA A 152 -13.25 8.11 6.53
C ALA A 152 -12.74 8.83 7.79
N ALA A 153 -12.79 8.17 8.95
CA ALA A 153 -12.23 8.71 10.19
C ALA A 153 -10.71 8.92 10.10
N ASN A 154 -9.97 8.00 9.48
CA ASN A 154 -8.54 8.15 9.23
C ASN A 154 -8.22 9.34 8.33
N TRP A 155 -9.03 9.59 7.30
CA TRP A 155 -8.92 10.79 6.44
C TRP A 155 -9.09 12.08 7.26
N VAL A 156 -10.13 12.16 8.10
CA VAL A 156 -10.36 13.32 8.98
C VAL A 156 -9.17 13.55 9.93
N LEU A 157 -8.63 12.49 10.52
CA LEU A 157 -7.45 12.59 11.39
C LEU A 157 -6.20 13.03 10.61
N ARG A 158 -6.02 12.56 9.39
CA ARG A 158 -4.90 12.96 8.52
C ARG A 158 -4.98 14.45 8.18
N GLU A 159 -6.14 14.95 7.79
CA GLU A 159 -6.35 16.37 7.46
C GLU A 159 -6.12 17.28 8.67
N ALA A 160 -6.37 16.78 9.88
CA ALA A 160 -6.04 17.47 11.12
C ALA A 160 -4.56 17.36 11.54
N GLY A 161 -3.70 16.69 10.74
CA GLY A 161 -2.29 16.47 11.07
C GLY A 161 -2.05 15.44 12.18
N LEU A 162 -3.05 14.60 12.50
CA LEU A 162 -3.04 13.63 13.59
C LEU A 162 -2.88 12.18 13.14
N TYR A 163 -2.17 11.95 12.03
CA TYR A 163 -2.02 10.63 11.41
C TYR A 163 -1.47 9.55 12.37
N ALA A 164 -0.60 9.92 13.32
CA ALA A 164 -0.09 8.99 14.33
C ALA A 164 -1.17 8.43 15.28
N ARG A 165 -2.39 8.96 15.24
CA ARG A 165 -3.55 8.54 16.04
C ARG A 165 -4.61 7.82 15.20
N SER A 166 -4.30 7.51 13.94
CA SER A 166 -5.19 6.75 13.06
C SER A 166 -5.49 5.37 13.61
N PHE A 167 -6.63 4.82 13.20
CA PHE A 167 -7.00 3.43 13.42
C PHE A 167 -6.01 2.53 12.66
N THR A 168 -5.51 1.50 13.33
CA THR A 168 -4.43 0.61 12.88
C THR A 168 -4.90 -0.84 12.75
N LEU A 169 -4.04 -1.72 12.23
CA LEU A 169 -4.34 -3.15 12.11
C LEU A 169 -4.81 -3.75 13.44
N GLY A 170 -5.97 -4.40 13.42
CA GLY A 170 -6.59 -5.00 14.59
C GLY A 170 -7.62 -4.11 15.29
N ASP A 171 -7.65 -2.81 14.99
CA ASP A 171 -8.84 -2.00 15.29
C ASP A 171 -10.01 -2.58 14.49
N GLN A 172 -11.04 -3.02 15.22
CA GLN A 172 -12.26 -3.52 14.59
C GLN A 172 -12.98 -2.36 13.91
N ALA A 173 -13.59 -2.63 12.76
CA ALA A 173 -14.67 -1.80 12.23
C ALA A 173 -15.79 -1.78 13.29
N SER A 174 -15.66 -0.86 14.23
CA SER A 174 -16.50 -0.76 15.40
C SER A 174 -17.79 -0.04 15.01
N GLU A 175 -18.81 -0.14 15.85
CA GLU A 175 -20.01 0.64 15.69
C GLU A 175 -19.70 2.13 15.47
N LYS A 176 -20.49 2.79 14.62
CA LYS A 176 -20.24 4.17 14.18
C LYS A 176 -20.03 5.14 15.33
N GLU A 177 -20.78 4.98 16.41
CA GLU A 177 -20.68 5.80 17.60
C GLU A 177 -19.30 5.73 18.28
N VAL A 178 -18.67 4.55 18.28
CA VAL A 178 -17.34 4.33 18.86
C VAL A 178 -16.26 5.01 18.02
N ILE A 179 -16.35 4.89 16.70
CA ILE A 179 -15.41 5.54 15.77
C ILE A 179 -15.52 7.07 15.89
N VAL A 180 -16.75 7.61 15.90
CA VAL A 180 -16.99 9.05 16.08
C VAL A 180 -16.43 9.54 17.41
N GLU A 181 -16.71 8.84 18.51
CA GLU A 181 -16.23 9.21 19.85
C GLU A 181 -14.70 9.20 19.95
N ARG A 182 -14.04 8.15 19.47
CA ARG A 182 -12.57 8.06 19.49
C ARG A 182 -11.93 9.15 18.62
N THR A 183 -12.50 9.40 17.44
CA THR A 183 -12.02 10.45 16.53
C THR A 183 -12.20 11.83 17.15
N ALA A 184 -13.36 12.11 17.76
CA ALA A 184 -13.65 13.39 18.42
C ALA A 184 -12.67 13.66 19.56
N ARG A 185 -12.37 12.63 20.36
CA ARG A 185 -11.36 12.70 21.43
C ARG A 185 -9.97 13.02 20.90
N HIS A 186 -9.56 12.42 19.78
CA HIS A 186 -8.26 12.71 19.18
C HIS A 186 -8.18 14.13 18.63
N LEU A 187 -9.27 14.63 18.03
CA LEU A 187 -9.37 15.98 17.48
C LEU A 187 -9.55 17.07 18.55
N GLY A 188 -10.01 16.70 19.76
CA GLY A 188 -10.44 17.67 20.77
C GLY A 188 -11.69 18.47 20.35
N LYS A 189 -12.57 17.86 19.53
CA LYS A 189 -13.78 18.48 18.97
C LYS A 189 -15.05 17.89 19.56
N LEU A 190 -16.18 18.57 19.34
CA LEU A 190 -17.49 18.04 19.70
C LEU A 190 -17.87 16.84 18.82
N ARG A 191 -18.61 15.88 19.38
CA ARG A 191 -19.07 14.69 18.66
C ARG A 191 -19.92 15.01 17.42
N PRO A 192 -20.86 15.97 17.44
CA PRO A 192 -21.66 16.30 16.25
C PRO A 192 -20.80 16.84 15.10
N GLU A 193 -19.85 17.73 15.38
CA GLU A 193 -18.93 18.27 14.36
C GLU A 193 -18.06 17.17 13.75
N THR A 194 -17.54 16.28 14.59
CA THR A 194 -16.72 15.15 14.14
C THR A 194 -17.53 14.17 13.30
N ARG A 195 -18.79 13.91 13.66
CA ARG A 195 -19.68 13.06 12.88
C ARG A 195 -19.89 13.61 11.48
N ILE A 196 -20.20 14.91 11.35
CA ILE A 196 -20.41 15.55 10.06
C ILE A 196 -19.17 15.37 9.17
N ALA A 197 -17.98 15.67 9.70
CA ALA A 197 -16.73 15.51 8.94
C ALA A 197 -16.48 14.06 8.50
N ILE A 198 -16.77 13.08 9.37
CA ILE A 198 -16.65 11.66 9.02
C ILE A 198 -17.67 11.27 7.94
N GLU A 199 -18.93 11.72 8.06
CA GLU A 199 -20.00 11.40 7.09
C GLU A 199 -19.76 12.00 5.71
N GLU A 200 -19.19 13.20 5.65
CA GLU A 200 -18.73 13.82 4.39
C GLU A 200 -17.65 12.97 3.72
N LYS A 201 -16.65 12.50 4.50
CA LYS A 201 -15.59 11.63 3.97
C LYS A 201 -16.09 10.23 3.62
N GLU A 202 -16.97 9.65 4.44
CA GLU A 202 -17.61 8.36 4.19
C GLU A 202 -18.37 8.40 2.86
N SER A 203 -19.15 9.46 2.61
CA SER A 203 -19.88 9.64 1.35
C SER A 203 -18.93 9.70 0.15
N SER A 204 -17.83 10.47 0.25
CA SER A 204 -16.84 10.57 -0.81
C SER A 204 -16.12 9.24 -1.11
N ILE A 205 -15.88 8.41 -0.08
CA ILE A 205 -15.28 7.08 -0.26
C ILE A 205 -16.30 6.11 -0.89
N LEU A 206 -17.56 6.13 -0.43
CA LEU A 206 -18.63 5.27 -0.96
C LEU A 206 -18.83 5.41 -2.47
N GLU A 207 -18.72 6.63 -3.01
CA GLU A 207 -18.76 6.89 -4.47
C GLU A 207 -17.69 6.11 -5.25
N ARG A 208 -16.59 5.73 -4.59
CA ARG A 208 -15.48 4.96 -5.16
C ARG A 208 -15.59 3.46 -4.90
N LEU A 209 -16.65 2.94 -4.27
CA LEU A 209 -16.78 1.51 -3.94
C LEU A 209 -17.59 0.70 -4.97
N HIS A 210 -17.66 1.17 -6.21
CA HIS A 210 -18.38 0.48 -7.29
C HIS A 210 -17.49 -0.50 -8.08
N SER A 211 -16.17 -0.42 -7.93
CA SER A 211 -15.20 -1.37 -8.49
C SER A 211 -13.97 -1.49 -7.60
N ILE A 212 -13.28 -2.63 -7.64
CA ILE A 212 -12.05 -2.83 -6.85
C ILE A 212 -10.99 -1.80 -7.20
N ASP A 213 -10.81 -1.49 -8.48
CA ASP A 213 -9.80 -0.54 -8.92
C ASP A 213 -10.00 0.84 -8.30
N THR A 214 -11.26 1.30 -8.20
CA THR A 214 -11.56 2.59 -7.56
C THR A 214 -11.57 2.49 -6.05
N ALA A 215 -12.07 1.40 -5.47
CA ALA A 215 -12.10 1.17 -4.03
C ALA A 215 -10.69 1.13 -3.43
N TYR A 216 -9.76 0.47 -4.11
CA TYR A 216 -8.38 0.32 -3.67
C TYR A 216 -7.60 1.63 -3.71
N THR A 217 -8.13 2.72 -4.28
CA THR A 217 -7.54 4.06 -4.14
C THR A 217 -7.86 4.75 -2.80
N ARG A 218 -8.82 4.21 -2.03
CA ARG A 218 -9.31 4.81 -0.77
C ARG A 218 -9.28 3.85 0.41
N ILE A 219 -9.26 2.54 0.17
CA ILE A 219 -9.23 1.51 1.21
C ILE A 219 -7.82 0.94 1.37
N ASN A 220 -7.32 0.97 2.61
CA ASN A 220 -6.00 0.46 2.95
C ASN A 220 -5.94 -1.07 2.84
N GLY A 221 -5.10 -1.56 1.92
CA GLY A 221 -4.91 -2.98 1.64
C GLY A 221 -4.43 -3.81 2.83
N LYS A 222 -3.71 -3.21 3.79
CA LYS A 222 -3.28 -3.91 5.02
C LYS A 222 -4.48 -4.35 5.86
N HIS A 223 -5.47 -3.46 6.02
CA HIS A 223 -6.70 -3.78 6.75
C HIS A 223 -7.54 -4.80 6.00
N LEU A 224 -7.66 -4.62 4.67
CA LEU A 224 -8.41 -5.55 3.82
C LEU A 224 -7.81 -6.96 3.85
N LEU A 225 -6.50 -7.09 3.66
CA LEU A 225 -5.77 -8.35 3.75
C LEU A 225 -5.94 -9.00 5.14
N HIS A 226 -5.91 -8.21 6.21
CA HIS A 226 -6.13 -8.73 7.56
C HIS A 226 -7.54 -9.28 7.73
N ARG A 227 -8.57 -8.57 7.25
CA ARG A 227 -9.98 -9.02 7.31
C ARG A 227 -10.21 -10.27 6.48
N LEU A 228 -9.68 -10.30 5.25
CA LEU A 228 -9.70 -11.49 4.40
C LEU A 228 -9.06 -12.69 5.08
N HIS A 229 -7.88 -12.51 5.67
CA HIS A 229 -7.17 -13.58 6.39
C HIS A 229 -7.96 -14.09 7.61
N LEU A 230 -8.56 -13.19 8.41
CA LEU A 230 -9.40 -13.59 9.54
C LEU A 230 -10.65 -14.35 9.10
N GLY A 231 -11.38 -13.86 8.10
CA GLY A 231 -12.55 -14.54 7.57
C GLY A 231 -12.20 -15.92 6.99
N ALA A 232 -11.05 -16.02 6.32
CA ALA A 232 -10.53 -17.30 5.86
C ALA A 232 -10.18 -18.24 7.03
N MET A 233 -9.61 -17.75 8.13
CA MET A 233 -9.35 -18.56 9.33
C MET A 233 -10.64 -19.11 9.95
N GLU A 234 -11.72 -18.33 9.96
CA GLU A 234 -13.03 -18.75 10.50
C GLU A 234 -13.63 -19.94 9.72
N ILE A 235 -13.31 -20.04 8.42
CA ILE A 235 -13.73 -21.15 7.54
C ILE A 235 -12.68 -22.27 7.41
N GLY A 236 -11.66 -22.26 8.27
CA GLY A 236 -10.69 -23.37 8.37
C GLY A 236 -9.32 -23.13 7.74
N LEU A 237 -8.98 -21.89 7.35
CA LEU A 237 -7.63 -21.57 6.88
C LEU A 237 -6.61 -21.78 8.02
N GLY A 238 -5.86 -22.88 7.93
CA GLY A 238 -4.80 -23.24 8.89
C GLY A 238 -3.45 -22.55 8.65
N VAL A 239 -3.37 -21.57 7.73
CA VAL A 239 -2.10 -20.94 7.34
C VAL A 239 -1.89 -19.60 8.02
N GLN A 240 -0.65 -19.35 8.44
CA GLN A 240 -0.25 -18.07 9.02
C GLN A 240 -0.39 -16.93 8.00
N LYS A 241 -0.65 -15.72 8.47
CA LYS A 241 -0.83 -14.52 7.63
C LYS A 241 0.32 -14.30 6.63
N THR A 242 1.57 -14.49 7.07
CA THR A 242 2.75 -14.37 6.21
C THR A 242 2.77 -15.42 5.10
N SER A 243 2.34 -16.65 5.38
CA SER A 243 2.22 -17.70 4.37
C SER A 243 1.11 -17.37 3.38
N PHE A 244 -0.06 -16.94 3.86
CA PHE A 244 -1.17 -16.49 3.01
C PHE A 244 -0.75 -15.36 2.06
N PHE A 245 -0.06 -14.35 2.59
CA PHE A 245 0.52 -13.26 1.82
C PHE A 245 1.48 -13.74 0.72
N ASN A 246 2.37 -14.68 1.06
CA ASN A 246 3.31 -15.25 0.11
C ASN A 246 2.62 -16.06 -0.99
N LEU A 247 1.52 -16.74 -0.68
CA LEU A 247 0.71 -17.46 -1.66
C LEU A 247 0.03 -16.50 -2.63
N LEU A 248 -0.57 -15.41 -2.14
CA LEU A 248 -1.15 -14.36 -2.99
C LEU A 248 -0.10 -13.81 -3.95
N LEU A 249 1.07 -13.45 -3.42
CA LEU A 249 2.17 -12.92 -4.19
C LEU A 249 2.67 -13.90 -5.27
N ALA A 250 2.74 -15.20 -4.95
CA ALA A 250 3.09 -16.23 -5.91
C ALA A 250 2.03 -16.34 -7.02
N GLN A 251 0.74 -16.33 -6.67
CA GLN A 251 -0.35 -16.40 -7.63
C GLN A 251 -0.38 -15.17 -8.56
N ILE A 252 -0.17 -13.97 -8.03
CA ILE A 252 -0.05 -12.75 -8.85
C ILE A 252 1.05 -12.89 -9.91
N LYS A 253 2.23 -13.37 -9.51
CA LYS A 253 3.35 -13.54 -10.45
C LYS A 253 3.09 -14.66 -11.45
N GLN A 254 2.65 -15.84 -10.99
CA GLN A 254 2.42 -17.02 -11.82
C GLN A 254 1.35 -16.77 -12.90
N GLN A 255 0.29 -16.05 -12.55
CA GLN A 255 -0.82 -15.75 -13.45
C GLN A 255 -0.62 -14.43 -14.23
N ASN A 256 0.56 -13.79 -14.09
CA ASN A 256 0.89 -12.52 -14.74
C ASN A 256 -0.08 -11.37 -14.39
N LEU A 257 -0.68 -11.40 -13.20
CA LEU A 257 -1.68 -10.45 -12.69
C LEU A 257 -1.07 -9.19 -12.07
N ILE A 258 0.19 -8.88 -12.35
CA ILE A 258 0.79 -7.62 -11.90
C ILE A 258 0.01 -6.47 -12.53
N HIS A 259 -0.62 -5.65 -11.68
CA HIS A 259 -1.47 -4.53 -12.10
C HIS A 259 -0.73 -3.57 -13.04
N ALA A 260 -1.49 -2.96 -13.96
CA ALA A 260 -0.93 -2.11 -15.01
C ALA A 260 -0.15 -0.91 -14.46
N ASP A 261 -0.63 -0.22 -13.43
CA ASP A 261 0.09 0.96 -12.91
C ASP A 261 1.43 0.59 -12.24
N LEU A 262 1.51 -0.57 -11.59
CA LEU A 262 2.79 -1.03 -11.01
C LEU A 262 3.81 -1.35 -12.12
N ARG A 263 3.35 -1.92 -13.23
CA ARG A 263 4.18 -2.13 -14.43
C ARG A 263 4.57 -0.82 -15.08
N GLU A 264 3.65 0.14 -15.19
CA GLU A 264 3.95 1.46 -15.73
C GLU A 264 5.09 2.10 -14.95
N ILE A 265 5.00 2.15 -13.62
CA ILE A 265 6.05 2.71 -12.77
C ILE A 265 7.38 1.97 -12.97
N VAL A 266 7.40 0.64 -12.81
CA VAL A 266 8.66 -0.11 -12.79
C VAL A 266 9.24 -0.32 -14.19
N GLU A 267 8.43 -0.78 -15.14
CA GLU A 267 8.89 -1.18 -16.47
C GLU A 267 9.01 0.02 -17.42
N GLN A 268 8.08 0.96 -17.37
CA GLN A 268 8.04 2.08 -18.33
C GLN A 268 8.74 3.33 -17.81
N LYS A 269 8.55 3.70 -16.54
CA LYS A 269 9.14 4.93 -15.99
C LYS A 269 10.55 4.69 -15.48
N ILE A 270 10.77 3.65 -14.68
CA ILE A 270 12.07 3.38 -14.05
C ILE A 270 13.01 2.67 -15.04
N LEU A 271 12.63 1.52 -15.59
CA LEU A 271 13.49 0.73 -16.46
C LEU A 271 13.71 1.38 -17.84
N ALA A 272 12.66 1.80 -18.54
CA ALA A 272 12.81 2.40 -19.87
C ALA A 272 13.26 3.86 -19.86
N GLY A 273 13.07 4.58 -18.73
CA GLY A 273 13.63 5.91 -18.51
C GLY A 273 15.13 5.91 -18.14
N SER A 274 15.75 4.73 -18.07
CA SER A 274 17.15 4.55 -17.65
C SER A 274 18.16 4.52 -18.78
#